data_AF-A0A940RSX4-F1
#
_entry.id   AF-A0A940RSX4-F1
#
_cell.length_a   1.000
_cell.length_b   1.000
_cell.length_c   1.000
_cell.angle_alpha   90.00
_cell.angle_beta   90.00
_cell.angle_gamma   90.00
#
_symmetry.space_group_name_H-M   'P 1'
#
loop_
_entity.id
_entity.type
_entity.pdbx_description
1 polymer ?
#
loop_
_entity_poly.entity_id
_entity_poly.type
_entity_poly.pdbx_seq_one_letter_code
_entity_poly.pdbx_strand_id
1 'polypeptide(L)' 'MPETEYTPETVPALNLPAINVPCDACGAKEGAPCTSHSGTRVRKHDVHRARSLARQHADAQAAQTAIV' A
#
# COMPACT_ATOMS: atom_id res chain seq x y z
N MET A 1 -20.61 -25.77 4.84
CA MET A 1 -20.57 -24.33 4.54
C MET A 1 -20.21 -24.22 3.08
N PRO A 2 -21.07 -23.77 2.16
CA PRO A 2 -20.61 -23.55 0.78
C PRO A 2 -19.48 -22.52 0.83
N GLU A 3 -18.34 -22.87 0.27
CA GLU A 3 -17.24 -21.94 0.03
C GLU A 3 -17.75 -20.93 -1.00
N THR A 4 -18.36 -19.84 -0.53
CA THR A 4 -18.76 -18.75 -1.40
C THR A 4 -17.47 -18.13 -1.90
N GLU A 5 -17.06 -18.50 -3.11
CA GLU A 5 -15.97 -17.86 -3.82
C GLU A 5 -16.26 -16.37 -3.92
N TYR A 6 -15.42 -15.55 -3.28
CA TYR A 6 -15.50 -14.11 -3.35
C TYR A 6 -14.90 -13.67 -4.69
N THR A 7 -15.77 -13.48 -5.68
CA THR A 7 -15.38 -13.01 -7.02
C THR A 7 -15.44 -11.48 -7.11
N PRO A 8 -14.68 -10.84 -8.00
CA PRO A 8 -14.74 -9.38 -8.19
C PRO A 8 -16.13 -8.86 -8.55
N GLU A 9 -16.95 -9.71 -9.19
CA GLU A 9 -18.35 -9.44 -9.55
C GLU A 9 -19.26 -9.31 -8.32
N THR A 10 -18.98 -10.11 -7.29
CA THR A 10 -19.76 -10.14 -6.03
C THR A 10 -19.16 -9.23 -4.95
N VAL A 11 -17.86 -8.94 -5.04
CA VAL A 11 -17.15 -8.03 -4.14
C VAL A 11 -16.37 -7.01 -4.97
N PRO A 12 -17.00 -5.89 -5.38
CA PRO A 12 -16.36 -4.86 -6.20
C PRO A 12 -15.08 -4.28 -5.58
N ALA A 13 -14.95 -4.36 -4.25
CA ALA A 13 -13.76 -3.95 -3.52
C ALA A 13 -12.48 -4.72 -3.94
N LEU A 14 -12.62 -5.93 -4.49
CA LEU A 14 -11.50 -6.72 -5.03
C LEU A 14 -10.81 -6.05 -6.24
N ASN A 15 -11.51 -5.16 -6.96
CA ASN A 15 -10.94 -4.43 -8.09
C ASN A 15 -10.24 -3.13 -7.68
N LEU A 16 -10.33 -2.72 -6.40
CA LEU A 16 -9.73 -1.48 -5.96
C LEU A 16 -8.23 -1.65 -5.74
N PRO A 17 -7.36 -0.75 -6.25
CA PRO A 17 -5.92 -0.84 -6.02
C PRO A 17 -5.53 -0.79 -4.53
N ALA A 18 -6.43 -0.29 -3.68
CA ALA A 18 -6.23 -0.27 -2.24
C ALA A 18 -6.17 -1.68 -1.63
N ILE A 19 -6.80 -2.69 -2.25
CA ILE A 19 -6.83 -4.06 -1.70
C ILE A 19 -5.48 -4.75 -1.75
N ASN A 20 -4.58 -4.29 -2.63
CA ASN A 20 -3.22 -4.80 -2.80
C ASN A 20 -2.25 -4.31 -1.71
N VAL A 21 -2.74 -3.72 -0.62
CA VAL A 21 -1.91 -3.34 0.53
C VAL A 21 -2.55 -3.93 1.76
N PRO A 22 -1.82 -4.61 2.66
CA PRO A 22 -2.37 -5.11 3.93
C PRO A 22 -2.98 -3.97 4.77
N CYS A 23 -3.98 -4.29 5.59
CA CYS A 23 -4.66 -3.32 6.42
C CYS A 23 -4.04 -3.31 7.81
N ASP A 24 -3.28 -2.27 8.12
CA ASP A 24 -2.64 -2.10 9.43
C ASP A 24 -3.66 -1.94 10.58
N ALA A 25 -4.91 -1.54 10.28
CA ALA A 25 -5.95 -1.30 11.29
C ALA A 25 -6.73 -2.57 11.68
N CYS A 26 -7.11 -3.39 10.71
CA CYS A 26 -7.95 -4.59 10.92
C CYS A 26 -7.18 -5.92 10.75
N GLY A 27 -5.92 -5.87 10.28
CA GLY A 27 -5.11 -7.07 10.01
C GLY A 27 -5.47 -7.82 8.72
N ALA A 28 -6.42 -7.30 7.92
CA ALA A 28 -6.80 -7.93 6.66
C ALA A 28 -5.60 -7.98 5.69
N LYS A 29 -5.32 -9.18 5.19
CA LYS A 29 -4.23 -9.44 4.23
C LYS A 29 -4.40 -8.64 2.94
N GLU A 30 -3.30 -8.55 2.20
CA GLU A 30 -3.32 -8.14 0.81
C GLU A 30 -4.28 -9.03 -0.01
N GLY A 31 -5.04 -8.43 -0.92
CA GLY A 31 -6.03 -9.11 -1.76
C GLY A 31 -7.33 -9.49 -1.04
N ALA A 32 -7.40 -9.40 0.28
CA ALA A 32 -8.61 -9.72 1.04
C ALA A 32 -9.50 -8.48 1.26
N PRO A 33 -10.83 -8.58 1.25
CA PRO A 33 -11.69 -7.47 1.65
C PRO A 33 -11.53 -7.18 3.16
N CYS A 34 -11.46 -5.90 3.55
CA CYS A 34 -11.57 -5.48 4.97
C CYS A 34 -12.94 -4.86 5.19
N THR A 35 -13.82 -5.53 5.93
CA THR A 35 -15.17 -5.00 6.24
C THR A 35 -15.20 -4.13 7.50
N SER A 36 -14.13 -4.14 8.31
CA SER A 36 -14.08 -3.53 9.63
C SER A 36 -14.06 -2.00 9.66
N HIS A 37 -13.66 -1.34 8.58
CA HIS A 37 -13.60 0.14 8.49
C HIS A 37 -14.24 0.66 7.19
N SER A 38 -15.39 0.08 6.84
CA SER A 38 -16.13 0.42 5.59
C SER A 38 -15.29 0.20 4.32
N GLY A 39 -14.38 -0.79 4.32
CA GLY A 39 -13.48 -1.01 3.18
C GLY A 39 -12.34 0.01 3.06
N THR A 40 -12.25 0.98 3.98
CA THR A 40 -11.25 2.05 3.89
C THR A 40 -9.89 1.54 4.36
N ARG A 41 -8.91 1.54 3.46
CA ARG A 41 -7.50 1.27 3.79
C ARG A 41 -6.75 2.61 3.80
N VAL A 42 -6.12 2.93 4.92
CA VAL A 42 -5.30 4.14 5.06
C VAL A 42 -4.13 4.04 4.08
N ARG A 43 -4.11 4.88 3.05
CA ARG A 43 -2.93 5.04 2.19
C ARG A 43 -1.95 5.95 2.91
N LYS A 44 -0.75 5.46 3.23
CA LYS A 44 0.32 6.33 3.73
C LYS A 44 0.66 7.33 2.63
N HIS A 45 0.23 8.58 2.80
CA HIS A 45 0.44 9.68 1.84
C HIS A 45 1.92 10.06 1.67
N ASP A 46 2.78 9.43 2.47
CA ASP A 46 4.20 9.75 2.58
C ASP A 46 5.06 9.09 1.50
N VAL A 47 4.48 8.30 0.59
CA VAL A 47 5.22 7.68 -0.52
C VAL A 47 5.97 8.72 -1.35
N HIS A 48 5.35 9.87 -1.62
CA HIS A 48 6.02 10.96 -2.33
C HIS A 48 7.19 11.53 -1.50
N ARG A 49 6.98 11.74 -0.20
CA ARG A 49 8.00 12.21 0.75
C ARG A 49 9.19 11.25 0.84
N ALA A 50 8.94 9.95 0.93
CA ALA A 50 9.97 8.91 0.99
C ALA A 50 10.81 8.90 -0.30
N ARG A 51 10.18 9.06 -1.48
CA ARG A 51 10.89 9.16 -2.76
C ARG A 51 11.78 10.39 -2.85
N SER A 52 11.30 11.53 -2.37
CA SER A 52 12.08 12.78 -2.35
C SER A 52 13.29 12.68 -1.43
N LEU A 53 13.13 12.10 -0.24
CA LEU A 53 14.25 11.84 0.67
C LEU A 53 15.28 10.89 0.05
N ALA A 54 14.82 9.80 -0.58
CA ALA A 54 15.72 8.86 -1.26
C ALA A 54 16.53 9.54 -2.38
N ARG A 55 15.91 10.44 -3.15
CA ARG A 55 16.62 11.26 -4.16
C ARG A 55 17.68 12.14 -3.50
N GLN A 56 17.32 12.89 -2.46
CA GLN A 56 18.24 13.77 -1.74
C GLN A 56 19.43 13.01 -1.13
N HIS A 57 19.20 11.82 -0.58
CA HIS A 57 20.28 10.97 -0.07
C HIS A 57 21.24 10.51 -1.18
N ALA A 58 20.70 10.11 -2.34
CA ALA A 58 21.53 9.74 -3.49
C ALA A 58 22.39 10.93 -3.98
N ASP A 59 21.79 12.13 -4.04
CA ASP A 59 22.49 13.35 -4.43
C ASP A 59 23.58 13.72 -3.40
N ALA A 60 23.27 13.59 -2.11
CA ALA A 60 24.24 13.82 -1.04
C ALA A 60 25.39 12.81 -1.06
N GLN A 61 25.11 11.54 -1.37
CA GLN A 61 26.14 10.50 -1.50
C GLN A 61 27.02 10.74 -2.73
N ALA A 62 26.43 11.15 -3.86
CA ALA A 62 27.17 11.53 -5.06
C ALA A 62 28.11 12.72 -4.79
N ALA A 63 27.62 13.74 -4.07
CA ALA A 63 28.43 14.89 -3.67
C ALA A 63 29.59 14.51 -2.73
N GLN A 64 29.37 13.59 -1.78
CA GLN A 64 30.41 13.11 -0.87
C GLN A 64 31.49 12.32 -1.61
N THR A 65 31.12 11.51 -2.60
CA THR A 65 32.06 10.68 -3.37
C THR A 65 32.95 11.53 -4.30
N ALA A 66 32.49 12.72 -4.70
CA ALA A 66 33.26 13.63 -5.55
C ALA A 66 34.32 14.46 -4.80
N ILE A 67 34.36 14.40 -3.47
CA ILE A 67 35.30 15.14 -2.62
C ILE A 67 36.52 14.27 -2.22
N VAL A 68 36.45 12.96 -2.45
CA VAL A 68 37.55 11.99 -2.24
C VAL A 68 38.28 11.73 -3.55
#